data_AF-A0AAW9K507-F1
#
_entry.id   AF-A0AAW9K507-F1
#
_cell.length_a   1.000
_cell.length_b   1.000
_cell.length_c   1.000
_cell.angle_alpha   90.00
_cell.angle_beta   90.00
_cell.angle_gamma   90.00
#
_symmetry.space_group_name_H-M   'P 1'
#
loop_
_entity.id
_entity.type
_entity.pdbx_description
1 polymer ?
#
loop_
_entity_poly.entity_id
_entity_poly.type
_entity_poly.pdbx_seq_one_letter_code
_entity_poly.pdbx_strand_id
1 'polypeptide(L)'
;MKIKKEWAILLTVLPMTFMTTLDSSIVNVALPTMARELGTTMAGIEWVVTSYLITICATILLFGRFGDIIGKSKVFKIGIGVFTLGSLLCGISNSLSMLILSRIVQAIG
;
A
#
# COMPACT_ATOMS: atom_id res chain seq x y z
N MET A 1 14.07 10.76 28.97
CA MET A 1 13.46 11.78 28.08
C MET A 1 12.00 11.37 27.83
N LYS A 2 11.03 11.95 28.55
CA LYS A 2 9.61 11.61 28.35
C LYS A 2 9.16 12.24 27.04
N ILE A 3 9.15 11.46 25.96
CA ILE A 3 8.62 11.88 24.66
C ILE A 3 7.16 12.30 24.90
N LYS A 4 6.84 13.57 24.62
CA LYS A 4 5.44 14.05 24.68
C LYS A 4 4.62 13.19 23.73
N LYS A 5 3.41 12.79 24.13
CA LYS A 5 2.56 11.83 23.39
C LYS A 5 2.38 12.20 21.90
N GLU A 6 2.40 13.49 21.59
CA GLU A 6 2.33 14.06 20.23
C GLU A 6 3.53 13.67 19.35
N TRP A 7 4.74 13.69 19.91
CA TRP A 7 5.96 13.28 19.22
C TRP A 7 6.03 11.77 19.00
N ALA A 8 5.46 10.99 19.92
CA ALA A 8 5.37 9.53 19.76
C ALA A 8 4.43 9.15 18.59
N ILE A 9 3.32 9.88 18.40
CA ILE A 9 2.40 9.67 17.28
C ILE A 9 3.09 10.01 15.95
N LEU A 10 3.80 11.15 15.90
CA LEU A 10 4.57 11.55 14.71
C LEU A 10 5.63 10.50 14.34
N LEU A 11 6.35 9.97 15.33
CA LEU A 11 7.36 8.93 15.12
C LEU A 11 6.79 7.63 14.53
N THR A 12 5.51 7.32 14.77
CA THR A 12 4.86 6.15 14.15
C THR A 12 4.27 6.43 12.77
N VAL A 13 3.73 7.63 12.54
CA VAL A 13 3.06 7.97 11.28
C VAL A 13 4.07 8.26 10.16
N LEU A 14 5.14 9.01 10.46
CA LEU A 14 6.17 9.36 9.49
C LEU A 14 6.79 8.16 8.75
N PRO A 15 7.32 7.13 9.43
CA PRO A 15 7.91 5.98 8.74
C PRO A 15 6.89 5.22 7.91
N MET A 16 5.63 5.17 8.34
CA MET A 16 4.57 4.53 7.57
C MET A 16 4.26 5.29 6.28
N THR A 17 4.03 6.59 6.35
CA THR A 17 3.81 7.42 5.16
C THR A 17 5.00 7.33 4.19
N PHE A 18 6.22 7.35 4.74
CA PHE A 18 7.44 7.18 3.95
C PHE A 18 7.50 5.81 3.27
N MET A 19 7.19 4.73 3.99
CA MET A 19 7.13 3.38 3.42
C MET A 19 6.13 3.28 2.27
N THR A 20 4.94 3.87 2.38
CA THR A 20 3.94 3.88 1.31
C THR A 20 4.46 4.58 0.04
N THR A 21 5.14 5.72 0.21
CA THR A 21 5.75 6.43 -0.92
C THR A 21 6.91 5.66 -1.54
N LEU A 22 7.76 5.05 -0.72
CA LEU A 22 8.87 4.23 -1.19
C LEU A 22 8.39 3.04 -1.99
N ASP A 23 7.39 2.31 -1.48
CA ASP A 23 6.82 1.14 -2.13
C ASP A 23 6.27 1.48 -3.53
N SER A 24 5.58 2.62 -3.66
CA SER A 24 5.09 3.11 -4.95
C SER A 24 6.23 3.45 -5.91
N SER A 25 7.30 4.09 -5.42
CA SER A 25 8.49 4.39 -6.23
C SER A 25 9.23 3.13 -6.67
N ILE A 26 9.39 2.14 -5.77
CA ILE A 26 10.07 0.87 -6.07
C ILE A 26 9.36 0.15 -7.20
N VAL A 27 8.03 0.05 -7.16
CA VAL A 27 7.27 -0.60 -8.23
C VAL A 27 7.36 0.14 -9.55
N ASN A 28 7.32 1.47 -9.54
CA ASN A 28 7.48 2.25 -10.78
C ASN A 28 8.86 2.06 -11.41
N VAL A 29 9.92 1.95 -10.60
CA VAL A 29 11.28 1.71 -11.11
C VAL A 29 11.46 0.26 -11.56
N ALA A 30 10.86 -0.71 -10.85
CA ALA A 30 10.96 -2.13 -11.15
C ALA A 30 9.97 -2.61 -12.23
N LEU A 31 9.02 -1.77 -12.63
CA LEU A 31 7.97 -2.06 -13.62
C LEU A 31 8.49 -2.70 -14.92
N PRO A 32 9.54 -2.17 -15.60
CA PRO A 32 10.09 -2.81 -16.80
C PRO A 32 10.73 -4.18 -16.51
N THR A 33 11.36 -4.34 -15.34
CA THR A 33 11.95 -5.62 -14.91
C THR A 33 10.88 -6.66 -14.63
N MET A 34 9.82 -6.29 -13.88
CA MET A 34 8.67 -7.16 -13.62
C MET A 34 8.00 -7.59 -14.92
N ALA A 35 7.82 -6.69 -15.88
CA ALA A 35 7.24 -7.04 -17.18
C ALA A 35 8.05 -8.08 -17.94
N ARG A 36 9.39 -7.97 -17.89
CA ARG A 36 10.32 -8.90 -18.52
C ARG A 36 10.32 -10.26 -17.83
N GLU A 37 10.29 -10.30 -16.49
CA GLU A 37 10.27 -11.55 -15.72
C GLU A 37 8.93 -12.29 -15.83
N LEU A 38 7.81 -11.56 -15.83
CA LEU A 38 6.47 -12.14 -15.97
C LEU A 38 6.07 -12.39 -17.44
N GLY A 39 6.90 -11.98 -18.41
CA GLY A 39 6.62 -12.13 -19.84
C GLY A 39 5.35 -11.42 -20.31
N THR A 40 4.95 -10.33 -19.64
CA THR A 40 3.72 -9.59 -19.93
C THR A 40 3.97 -8.36 -20.81
N THR A 41 2.91 -7.84 -21.45
CA THR A 41 2.96 -6.58 -22.19
C THR A 41 3.07 -5.38 -21.25
N MET A 42 3.61 -4.27 -21.75
CA MET A 42 3.67 -2.99 -21.03
C MET A 42 2.30 -2.54 -20.51
N ALA A 43 1.27 -2.67 -21.35
CA ALA A 43 -0.12 -2.35 -20.97
C ALA A 43 -0.63 -3.24 -19.83
N GLY A 44 -0.22 -4.52 -19.77
CA GLY A 44 -0.60 -5.43 -18.70
C GLY A 44 0.06 -5.09 -17.36
N ILE A 45 1.35 -4.74 -17.37
CA ILE A 45 2.09 -4.42 -16.15
C ILE A 45 1.71 -3.04 -15.58
N GLU A 46 1.27 -2.08 -16.40
CA GLU A 46 0.76 -0.78 -15.91
C GLU A 46 -0.45 -0.94 -14.98
N TRP A 47 -1.26 -1.98 -15.15
CA TRP A 47 -2.37 -2.26 -14.24
C TRP A 47 -1.93 -2.49 -12.80
N VAL A 48 -0.68 -2.90 -12.56
CA VAL A 48 -0.12 -3.06 -11.21
C VAL A 48 -0.10 -1.73 -10.47
N VAL A 49 0.27 -0.64 -11.15
CA VAL A 49 0.29 0.71 -10.57
C VAL A 49 -1.11 1.32 -10.61
N THR A 50 -1.82 1.22 -11.74
CA THR A 50 -3.14 1.84 -11.90
C THR A 50 -4.18 1.25 -10.94
N SER A 51 -4.18 -0.07 -10.71
CA SER A 51 -5.09 -0.70 -9.75
C SER A 51 -4.88 -0.22 -8.32
N TYR A 52 -3.62 0.00 -7.93
CA TYR A 52 -3.26 0.55 -6.63
C TYR A 52 -3.82 1.97 -6.47
N LEU A 53 -3.63 2.85 -7.46
CA LEU A 53 -4.17 4.21 -7.41
C LEU A 53 -5.70 4.24 -7.38
N ILE A 54 -6.37 3.46 -8.23
CA ILE A 54 -7.84 3.40 -8.27
C ILE A 54 -8.39 2.95 -6.91
N THR A 55 -7.76 1.95 -6.31
CA THR A 55 -8.18 1.42 -5.01
C THR A 55 -8.00 2.45 -3.90
N ILE A 56 -6.87 3.18 -3.87
CA ILE A 56 -6.67 4.28 -2.92
C ILE A 56 -7.75 5.34 -3.10
N CYS A 57 -7.98 5.80 -4.33
CA CYS A 57 -8.99 6.83 -4.62
C CYS A 57 -10.40 6.39 -4.21
N ALA A 58 -10.76 5.12 -4.42
CA ALA A 58 -12.05 4.58 -4.02
C ALA A 58 -12.19 4.47 -2.49
N THR A 59 -11.10 4.13 -1.80
CA THR A 59 -11.16 3.77 -0.37
C THR A 59 -10.78 4.91 0.56
N ILE A 60 -10.17 5.99 0.08
CA ILE A 60 -9.77 7.15 0.90
C ILE A 60 -10.95 7.80 1.63
N LEU A 61 -12.11 7.92 0.96
CA LEU A 61 -13.33 8.48 1.55
C LEU A 61 -13.95 7.51 2.57
N LEU A 62 -13.92 6.21 2.27
CA LEU A 62 -14.43 5.17 3.16
C LEU A 62 -13.60 5.11 4.46
N PHE A 63 -12.27 5.04 4.35
CA PHE A 63 -11.40 5.03 5.52
C PHE A 63 -11.37 6.34 6.28
N GLY A 64 -11.58 7.49 5.61
CA GLY A 64 -11.81 8.76 6.27
C GLY A 64 -13.02 8.69 7.20
N ARG A 65 -14.15 8.20 6.68
CA ARG A 65 -15.38 7.98 7.47
C ARG A 65 -15.20 6.95 8.58
N PHE A 66 -14.55 5.82 8.32
CA PHE A 66 -14.25 4.81 9.34
C PHE A 66 -13.34 5.35 10.45
N GLY A 67 -12.37 6.22 10.10
CA GLY A 67 -11.49 6.88 11.06
C GLY A 67 -12.23 7.83 12.01
N ASP A 68 -13.27 8.50 11.51
CA ASP A 68 -14.11 9.39 12.32
C ASP A 68 -15.05 8.60 13.26
N ILE A 69 -15.55 7.44 12.85
CA ILE A 69 -16.50 6.62 13.64
C ILE A 69 -15.79 5.73 14.66
N ILE A 70 -14.76 4.98 14.23
CA ILE A 70 -14.11 3.92 15.04
C ILE A 70 -12.87 4.45 15.78
N GLY A 71 -12.38 5.62 15.37
CA GLY A 71 -11.21 6.29 15.91
C GLY A 71 -9.95 6.01 15.08
N LYS A 72 -9.26 7.11 14.71
CA LYS A 72 -8.08 7.13 13.84
C LYS A 72 -6.97 6.17 14.25
N SER A 73 -6.75 5.96 15.56
CA SER A 73 -5.71 5.06 16.06
C SER A 73 -5.98 3.58 15.77
N LYS A 74 -7.24 3.12 15.82
CA LYS A 74 -7.59 1.72 15.50
C LYS A 74 -7.49 1.47 14.00
N VAL A 75 -8.02 2.40 13.20
CA VAL A 75 -7.96 2.32 11.74
C VAL A 75 -6.51 2.29 11.27
N PHE A 76 -5.64 3.16 11.81
CA PHE A 76 -4.22 3.16 11.48
C PHE A 76 -3.55 1.80 11.77
N LYS A 77 -3.78 1.21 12.95
CA LYS A 77 -3.20 -0.11 13.30
C LYS A 77 -3.67 -1.24 12.40
N ILE A 78 -4.95 -1.27 12.06
CA ILE A 78 -5.51 -2.27 11.14
C ILE A 78 -4.91 -2.08 9.74
N GLY A 79 -4.83 -0.83 9.28
CA GLY A 79 -4.19 -0.47 8.01
C GLY A 79 -2.76 -0.98 7.91
N ILE A 80 -1.94 -0.78 8.95
CA ILE A 80 -0.58 -1.35 9.01
C ILE A 80 -0.59 -2.86 8.76
N GLY A 81 -1.48 -3.58 9.42
CA GLY A 81 -1.59 -5.03 9.29
C GLY A 81 -1.92 -5.44 7.86
N VAL A 82 -2.92 -4.80 7.27
CA VAL A 82 -3.37 -5.08 5.89
C VAL A 82 -2.29 -4.71 4.87
N PHE A 83 -1.66 -3.54 5.02
CA PHE A 83 -0.58 -3.08 4.14
C PHE A 83 0.61 -4.05 4.18
N THR A 84 1.01 -4.50 5.38
CA THR A 84 2.12 -5.43 5.56
C THR A 84 1.82 -6.78 4.92
N LEU A 85 0.60 -7.31 5.11
CA LEU A 85 0.16 -8.56 4.47
C LEU A 85 0.12 -8.43 2.94
N GLY A 86 -0.42 -7.32 2.42
CA GLY A 86 -0.45 -7.03 0.99
C GLY A 86 0.96 -6.98 0.38
N SER A 87 1.89 -6.31 1.06
CA SER A 87 3.29 -6.22 0.63
C SER A 87 4.00 -7.59 0.62
N LEU A 88 3.71 -8.43 1.62
CA LEU A 88 4.18 -9.82 1.66
C LEU A 88 3.63 -10.65 0.49
N LEU A 89 2.35 -10.49 0.18
CA LEU A 89 1.70 -11.15 -0.95
C LEU A 89 2.28 -10.69 -2.29
N CYS A 90 2.61 -9.40 -2.44
CA CYS A 90 3.31 -8.88 -3.61
C CYS A 90 4.66 -9.57 -3.82
N GLY A 91 5.43 -9.80 -2.75
CA GLY A 91 6.73 -10.48 -2.81
C GLY A 91 6.67 -11.96 -3.18
N ILE A 92 5.55 -12.64 -2.89
CA ILE A 92 5.34 -14.08 -3.21
C ILE A 92 4.60 -14.26 -4.56
N SER A 93 4.11 -13.18 -5.16
CA SER A 93 3.31 -13.27 -6.36
C SER A 93 4.11 -13.81 -7.56
N ASN A 94 3.56 -14.82 -8.24
CA ASN A 94 4.17 -15.49 -9.39
C ASN A 94 3.41 -15.22 -10.71
N SER A 95 2.34 -14.41 -10.66
CA SER A 95 1.53 -14.08 -11.84
C SER A 95 1.05 -12.64 -11.78
N LEU A 96 0.79 -12.05 -12.95
CA LEU A 96 0.31 -10.68 -13.08
C LEU A 96 -1.00 -10.46 -12.30
N SER A 97 -1.95 -11.39 -12.43
CA SER A 97 -3.24 -11.30 -11.72
C SER A 97 -3.08 -11.38 -10.21
N MET A 98 -2.16 -12.21 -9.72
CA MET A 98 -1.87 -12.31 -8.29
C MET A 98 -1.20 -11.04 -7.76
N LEU A 99 -0.27 -10.45 -8.53
CA LEU A 99 0.39 -9.19 -8.21
C LEU A 99 -0.59 -8.01 -8.17
N ILE A 100 -1.56 -7.97 -9.10
CA ILE A 100 -2.62 -6.95 -9.12
C ILE A 100 -3.53 -7.12 -7.89
N LEU A 101 -3.97 -8.35 -7.58
CA LEU A 101 -4.81 -8.60 -6.41
C LEU A 101 -4.09 -8.26 -5.10
N SER A 102 -2.82 -8.63 -4.96
CA SER A 102 -2.03 -8.29 -3.77
C SER A 102 -1.85 -6.77 -3.64
N ARG A 103 -1.69 -6.05 -4.76
CA ARG A 103 -1.64 -4.58 -4.79
C ARG A 103 -2.95 -3.94 -4.35
N ILE A 104 -4.09 -4.47 -4.77
CA ILE A 104 -5.41 -4.00 -4.33
C ILE A 104 -5.54 -4.19 -2.81
N VAL A 105 -5.18 -5.37 -2.29
CA VAL A 105 -5.18 -5.63 -0.84
C VAL A 105 -4.22 -4.68 -0.11
N GLN A 106 -3.03 -4.45 -0.66
CA GLN A 106 -2.04 -3.52 -0.10
C GLN A 106 -2.56 -2.07 -0.08
N ALA A 107 -3.28 -1.64 -1.11
CA ALA A 107 -3.88 -0.30 -1.22
C ALA A 107 -5.05 -0.06 -0.26
N ILE A 108 -5.69 -1.13 0.22
CA ILE A 108 -6.76 -1.06 1.23
C ILE A 108 -6.18 -0.88 2.64
N GLY A 109 -4.91 -1.25 2.86
CA GLY A 109 -4.23 -1.04 4.15
C GLY A 109 -3.71 0.36 4.32
#